data_AF-A0AAN9GIP4-F1
#
_entry.id   AF-A0AAN9GIP4-F1
#
_cell.length_a   1.000
_cell.length_b   1.000
_cell.length_c   1.000
_cell.angle_alpha   90.00
_cell.angle_beta   90.00
_cell.angle_gamma   90.00
#
_symmetry.space_group_name_H-M   'P 1'
#
loop_
_entity.id
_entity.type
_entity.pdbx_description
1 polymer ?
#
loop_
_entity_poly.entity_id
_entity_poly.type
_entity_poly.pdbx_seq_one_letter_code
_entity_poly.pdbx_strand_id
1 'polypeptide(L)'
;MARGVVLFFSGLLIVIGVFIPMSVLQDTKTSGVSKKAKAGKARLSCPPFETPVAVVGHYQCLEKRRKSYGEIYACKLVCPSPMQSRPKKQRVLHRCYKGRWTVFNDHVHCVSSKSVFLVEQQSASPELLNKLVTTHLNHSYSYLAMAYFFDRADVQLPGFHKYFMGLYKNSVDLAQDIMAYINKRGGYIDLQELPRPRLAEKLHVGHEEGRVGLVAMETAVDMEKESQQLALDIIDRVEKRTVQDPHLVHTLEHNHMDYKIKVIKELVDYVSHLRAFEQTGQGDYELGEYDIDNSLQ
;
A
#
# COMPACT_ATOMS: atom_id res chain seq x y z
N MET A 1 -11.50 -8.64 -33.79
CA MET A 1 -12.78 -9.32 -33.50
C MET A 1 -13.40 -8.61 -32.29
N ALA A 2 -14.37 -7.73 -32.51
CA ALA A 2 -15.03 -7.01 -31.42
C ALA A 2 -16.28 -7.78 -30.99
N ARG A 3 -16.43 -8.02 -29.68
CA ARG A 3 -17.64 -8.59 -29.07
C ARG A 3 -18.58 -7.44 -28.72
N GLY A 4 -19.74 -7.38 -29.38
CA GLY A 4 -20.81 -6.43 -29.06
C GLY A 4 -21.75 -7.02 -28.02
N VAL A 5 -22.15 -6.21 -27.03
CA VAL A 5 -23.25 -6.51 -26.11
C VAL A 5 -24.54 -6.03 -26.75
N VAL A 6 -25.52 -6.91 -26.90
CA VAL A 6 -26.86 -6.61 -27.43
C VAL A 6 -27.86 -6.67 -26.29
N LEU A 7 -28.47 -5.53 -25.96
CA LEU A 7 -29.65 -5.46 -25.08
C LEU A 7 -30.88 -5.14 -25.94
N PHE A 8 -31.87 -6.02 -25.89
CA PHE A 8 -33.13 -5.91 -26.63
C PHE A 8 -34.15 -5.08 -25.85
N PHE A 9 -34.63 -3.98 -26.44
CA PHE A 9 -35.95 -3.42 -26.13
C PHE A 9 -36.69 -3.07 -27.43
N SER A 10 -37.98 -3.38 -27.41
CA SER A 10 -38.97 -3.32 -28.49
C SER A 10 -39.02 -1.99 -29.26
N GLY A 11 -38.96 -2.08 -30.58
CA GLY A 11 -39.82 -1.29 -31.45
C GLY A 11 -39.42 0.16 -31.75
N LEU A 12 -38.17 0.42 -32.15
CA LEU A 12 -37.83 1.43 -33.18
C LEU A 12 -36.32 1.30 -33.51
N LEU A 13 -35.98 1.04 -34.78
CA LEU A 13 -34.60 0.95 -35.25
C LEU A 13 -34.00 2.37 -35.37
N ILE A 14 -33.33 2.84 -34.32
CA ILE A 14 -32.47 4.04 -34.38
C ILE A 14 -31.02 3.58 -34.27
N VAL A 15 -30.32 3.53 -35.40
CA VAL A 15 -28.87 3.33 -35.44
C VAL A 15 -28.20 4.67 -35.14
N ILE A 16 -27.90 4.94 -33.86
CA ILE A 16 -27.05 6.08 -33.49
C ILE A 16 -25.60 5.66 -33.71
N GLY A 17 -25.05 5.98 -34.88
CA GLY A 17 -23.62 5.89 -35.13
C GLY A 17 -22.88 6.95 -34.32
N VAL A 18 -22.33 6.57 -33.16
CA VAL A 18 -21.41 7.42 -32.40
C VAL A 18 -20.05 7.40 -33.11
N PHE A 19 -19.83 8.38 -33.97
CA PHE A 19 -18.51 8.68 -34.55
C PHE A 19 -17.67 9.34 -33.45
N ILE A 20 -16.76 8.58 -32.84
CA ILE A 20 -15.69 9.15 -32.02
C ILE A 20 -14.55 9.49 -32.99
N PRO A 21 -14.25 10.77 -33.29
CA PRO A 21 -13.06 11.10 -34.05
C PRO A 21 -11.84 10.77 -33.18
N MET A 22 -11.05 9.79 -33.62
CA MET A 22 -9.68 9.60 -33.16
C MET A 22 -8.88 10.85 -33.55
N SER A 23 -8.78 11.81 -32.64
CA SER A 23 -7.83 12.91 -32.75
C SER A 23 -6.42 12.34 -32.60
N VAL A 24 -5.84 12.00 -33.74
CA VAL A 24 -4.41 11.81 -33.94
C VAL A 24 -3.71 13.11 -33.54
N LEU A 25 -2.94 13.09 -32.46
CA LEU A 25 -2.00 14.15 -32.12
C LEU A 25 -0.96 14.24 -33.25
N GLN A 26 -1.17 15.18 -34.16
CA GLN A 26 -0.20 15.54 -35.19
C GLN A 26 0.92 16.36 -34.53
N ASP A 27 2.11 15.79 -34.54
CA ASP A 27 3.35 16.51 -34.26
C ASP A 27 3.47 17.73 -35.20
N THR A 28 3.51 18.91 -34.59
CA THR A 28 3.83 20.15 -35.30
C THR A 28 5.29 20.11 -35.76
N LYS A 29 5.47 19.95 -37.08
CA LYS A 29 6.72 20.21 -37.80
C LYS A 29 7.27 21.61 -37.45
N THR A 30 8.47 21.65 -36.88
CA THR A 30 9.34 22.83 -36.95
C THR A 30 10.06 22.83 -38.29
N SER A 31 9.93 23.92 -39.05
CA SER A 31 10.62 24.14 -40.32
C SER A 31 12.01 24.73 -40.10
N GLY A 32 13.03 24.08 -40.67
CA GLY A 32 14.26 24.67 -41.21
C GLY A 32 15.32 25.19 -40.22
N VAL A 33 16.48 24.54 -40.15
CA VAL A 33 17.66 24.84 -40.98
C VAL A 33 18.64 23.64 -40.87
N SER A 34 19.09 23.16 -42.02
CA SER A 34 20.08 22.09 -42.17
C SER A 34 21.49 22.57 -41.80
N LYS A 35 22.18 21.83 -40.94
CA LYS A 35 23.63 21.60 -41.07
C LYS A 35 23.94 20.13 -40.76
N LYS A 36 24.28 19.37 -41.80
CA LYS A 36 24.89 18.04 -41.68
C LYS A 36 26.22 18.16 -40.94
N ALA A 37 26.36 17.46 -39.82
CA ALA A 37 27.65 17.26 -39.17
C ALA A 37 27.83 15.79 -38.74
N LYS A 38 28.78 15.17 -39.44
CA LYS A 38 29.57 13.95 -39.21
C LYS A 38 29.24 13.11 -37.96
N ALA A 39 28.99 11.83 -38.22
CA ALA A 39 28.89 10.75 -37.24
C ALA A 39 30.20 10.56 -36.47
N GLY A 40 30.30 11.18 -35.29
CA GLY A 40 31.04 10.64 -34.15
C GLY A 40 30.03 9.94 -33.23
N LYS A 41 30.42 8.87 -32.54
CA LYS A 41 29.59 8.23 -31.50
C LYS A 41 29.27 9.26 -30.41
N ALA A 42 28.17 9.99 -30.59
CA ALA A 42 27.69 10.96 -29.62
C ALA A 42 27.27 10.19 -28.37
N ARG A 43 27.85 10.54 -27.22
CA ARG A 43 27.15 10.32 -25.95
C ARG A 43 25.78 10.97 -26.16
N LEU A 44 24.68 10.21 -26.15
CA LEU A 44 23.35 10.79 -26.19
C LEU A 44 23.26 11.78 -25.02
N SER A 45 23.34 13.07 -25.32
CA SER A 45 23.12 14.14 -24.38
C SER A 45 21.65 14.11 -23.99
N CYS A 46 21.35 14.26 -22.70
CA CYS A 46 19.96 14.38 -22.30
C CYS A 46 19.35 15.66 -22.86
N PRO A 47 18.01 15.68 -23.09
CA PRO A 47 17.31 16.93 -23.35
C PRO A 47 17.51 17.90 -22.18
N PRO A 48 17.29 19.22 -22.39
CA PRO A 48 17.30 20.20 -21.31
C PRO A 48 16.46 19.71 -20.12
N PHE A 49 16.97 19.93 -18.90
CA PHE A 49 16.24 19.52 -17.70
C PHE A 49 15.03 20.43 -17.48
N GLU A 50 13.85 19.83 -17.43
CA GLU A 50 12.61 20.51 -17.04
C GLU A 50 12.30 20.18 -15.58
N THR A 51 11.92 21.21 -14.81
CA THR A 51 11.51 21.02 -13.42
C THR A 51 10.25 20.16 -13.35
N PRO A 52 10.21 19.11 -12.51
CA PRO A 52 9.03 18.27 -12.39
C PRO A 52 7.80 19.07 -11.94
N VAL A 53 6.63 18.66 -12.41
CA VAL A 53 5.35 19.23 -11.96
C VAL A 53 4.93 18.51 -10.68
N ALA A 54 4.68 19.26 -9.61
CA ALA A 54 4.12 18.73 -8.37
C ALA A 54 2.59 18.86 -8.38
N VAL A 55 1.89 17.88 -7.81
CA VAL A 55 0.42 17.97 -7.60
C VAL A 55 0.08 19.11 -6.64
N VAL A 56 0.90 19.27 -5.59
CA VAL A 56 0.79 20.34 -4.59
C VAL A 56 2.16 20.94 -4.33
N GLY A 57 2.25 22.28 -4.35
CA GLY A 57 3.51 23.00 -4.17
C GLY A 57 4.32 23.10 -5.45
N HIS A 58 5.65 23.26 -5.32
CA HIS A 58 6.55 23.34 -6.47
C HIS A 58 7.93 22.75 -6.15
N TYR A 59 8.63 22.26 -7.17
CA TYR A 59 10.00 21.77 -7.03
C TYR A 59 11.03 22.88 -7.24
N GLN A 60 11.99 22.99 -6.32
CA GLN A 60 13.19 23.80 -6.48
C GLN A 60 14.38 22.90 -6.76
N CYS A 61 14.90 22.94 -7.99
CA CYS A 61 15.96 22.05 -8.46
C CYS A 61 17.30 22.76 -8.55
N LEU A 62 18.36 22.12 -8.05
CA LEU A 62 19.73 22.59 -8.15
C LEU A 62 20.57 21.59 -8.94
N GLU A 63 21.28 22.06 -9.96
CA GLU A 63 22.24 21.25 -10.72
C GLU A 63 23.40 20.82 -9.80
N LYS A 64 23.66 19.51 -9.73
CA LYS A 64 24.80 18.91 -9.04
C LYS A 64 25.71 18.24 -10.08
N ARG A 65 26.73 18.95 -10.56
CA ARG A 65 27.71 18.36 -11.47
C ARG A 65 28.57 17.30 -10.75
N ARG A 66 28.52 16.05 -11.20
CA ARG A 66 29.53 15.03 -10.87
C ARG A 66 30.27 14.62 -12.14
N LYS A 67 31.55 14.96 -12.23
CA LYS A 67 32.42 14.79 -13.41
C LYS A 67 32.44 13.36 -14.02
N SER A 68 32.06 12.34 -13.25
CA SER A 68 32.15 10.92 -13.66
C SER A 68 30.82 10.25 -14.04
N TYR A 69 29.65 10.76 -13.60
CA TYR A 69 28.36 10.04 -13.66
C TYR A 69 27.26 10.71 -14.51
N GLY A 70 27.61 11.78 -15.26
CA GLY A 70 26.63 12.58 -16.02
C GLY A 70 26.00 13.70 -15.20
N GLU A 71 25.10 14.45 -15.83
CA GLU A 71 24.35 15.55 -15.21
C GLU A 71 23.35 15.01 -14.19
N ILE A 72 23.30 15.65 -13.01
CA ILE A 72 22.38 15.29 -11.92
C ILE A 72 21.71 16.57 -11.43
N TYR A 73 20.40 16.53 -11.23
CA TYR A 73 19.64 17.57 -10.56
C TYR A 73 19.10 17.06 -9.23
N ALA A 74 19.16 17.90 -8.20
CA ALA A 74 18.58 17.60 -6.89
C ALA A 74 17.43 18.56 -6.62
N CYS A 75 16.20 18.03 -6.68
CA CYS A 75 14.96 18.77 -6.52
C CYS A 75 14.43 18.66 -5.09
N LYS A 76 14.06 19.79 -4.49
CA LYS A 76 13.39 19.86 -3.19
C LYS A 76 11.95 20.28 -3.42
N LEU A 77 11.00 19.49 -2.92
CA LEU A 77 9.59 19.88 -2.90
C LEU A 77 9.37 20.98 -1.85
N VAL A 78 8.79 22.10 -2.28
CA VAL A 78 8.38 23.21 -1.42
C VAL A 78 6.87 23.21 -1.33
N CYS A 79 6.35 22.93 -0.13
CA CYS A 79 4.94 22.86 0.15
C CYS A 79 4.37 24.24 0.54
N PRO A 80 3.11 24.54 0.16
CA PRO A 80 2.43 25.76 0.59
C PRO A 80 2.16 25.70 2.10
N SER A 81 2.22 26.85 2.79
CA SER A 81 1.85 26.91 4.22
C SER A 81 0.34 26.62 4.38
N PRO A 82 -0.09 25.81 5.37
CA PRO A 82 0.67 25.25 6.50
C PRO A 82 1.15 23.79 6.29
N MET A 83 1.26 23.33 5.04
CA MET A 83 1.67 21.97 4.70
C MET A 83 3.18 21.78 4.86
N GLN A 84 3.60 20.54 5.07
CA GLN A 84 5.01 20.15 5.15
C GLN A 84 5.30 19.03 4.16
N SER A 85 6.53 19.00 3.63
CA SER A 85 6.94 17.87 2.80
C SER A 85 7.19 16.64 3.67
N ARG A 86 6.76 15.48 3.19
CA ARG A 86 7.11 14.18 3.77
C ARG A 86 7.83 13.35 2.72
N PRO A 87 9.01 12.80 3.06
CA PRO A 87 9.83 13.08 4.25
C PRO A 87 10.51 14.47 4.23
N LYS A 88 10.63 15.12 5.40
CA LYS A 88 10.99 16.57 5.55
C LYS A 88 12.33 17.00 4.93
N LYS A 89 13.32 16.09 4.85
CA LYS A 89 14.70 16.41 4.42
C LYS A 89 15.12 15.69 3.14
N GLN A 90 14.19 15.06 2.43
CA GLN A 90 14.51 14.32 1.21
C GLN A 90 14.54 15.22 -0.01
N ARG A 91 15.49 14.93 -0.90
CA ARG A 91 15.57 15.53 -2.23
C ARG A 91 15.36 14.43 -3.25
N VAL A 92 14.54 14.71 -4.26
CA VAL A 92 14.35 13.85 -5.42
C VAL A 92 15.55 14.08 -6.35
N LEU A 93 16.19 12.99 -6.76
CA LEU A 93 17.37 13.07 -7.62
C LEU A 93 16.99 12.69 -9.05
N HIS A 94 17.34 13.55 -9.99
CA HIS A 94 17.19 13.30 -11.42
C HIS A 94 18.58 13.08 -12.01
N ARG A 95 18.80 11.94 -12.66
CA ARG A 95 20.07 11.63 -13.32
C ARG A 95 19.85 11.46 -14.80
N CYS A 96 20.75 12.02 -15.60
CA CYS A 96 20.79 11.73 -17.02
C CYS A 96 21.42 10.35 -17.25
N TYR A 97 20.66 9.40 -17.83
CA TYR A 97 21.17 8.09 -18.21
C TYR A 97 20.67 7.70 -19.61
N LYS A 98 21.60 7.39 -20.51
CA LYS A 98 21.32 6.99 -21.92
C LYS A 98 20.35 7.94 -22.65
N GLY A 99 20.50 9.25 -22.45
CA GLY A 99 19.66 10.27 -23.10
C GLY A 99 18.27 10.45 -22.47
N ARG A 100 17.98 9.86 -21.31
CA ARG A 100 16.72 10.02 -20.56
C ARG A 100 16.99 10.46 -19.13
N TRP A 101 16.15 11.35 -18.61
CA TRP A 101 16.12 11.68 -17.18
C TRP A 101 15.47 10.54 -16.40
N THR A 102 16.19 9.97 -15.44
CA THR A 102 15.67 8.97 -14.50
C THR A 102 15.55 9.57 -13.11
N VAL A 103 14.45 9.26 -12.43
CA VAL A 103 14.11 9.78 -11.10
C VAL A 103 14.48 8.74 -10.05
N PHE A 104 15.02 9.21 -8.92
CA PHE A 104 15.29 8.40 -7.75
C PHE A 104 14.63 9.05 -6.54
N ASN A 105 14.00 8.22 -5.69
CA ASN A 105 13.40 8.60 -4.41
C ASN A 105 12.20 9.57 -4.55
N ASP A 106 11.28 9.28 -5.46
CA ASP A 106 10.14 10.14 -5.83
C ASP A 106 8.95 10.12 -4.85
N HIS A 107 9.13 9.60 -3.64
CA HIS A 107 8.04 9.48 -2.66
C HIS A 107 7.80 10.77 -1.86
N VAL A 108 8.27 11.92 -2.35
CA VAL A 108 8.15 13.20 -1.65
C VAL A 108 6.82 13.86 -2.02
N HIS A 109 5.98 14.11 -1.03
CA HIS A 109 4.68 14.73 -1.21
C HIS A 109 4.40 15.77 -0.11
N CYS A 110 3.43 16.65 -0.36
CA CYS A 110 2.99 17.62 0.63
C CYS A 110 1.83 17.05 1.44
N VAL A 111 1.96 17.07 2.77
CA VAL A 111 0.89 16.67 3.69
C VAL A 111 0.42 17.88 4.48
N SER A 112 -0.88 17.94 4.75
CA SER A 112 -1.40 18.88 5.74
C SER A 112 -0.88 18.45 7.12
N SER A 113 -0.19 19.35 7.81
CA SER A 113 0.25 19.12 9.19
C SER A 113 -0.58 19.94 10.19
N LYS A 114 -1.74 20.44 9.78
CA LYS A 114 -2.55 21.33 10.61
C LYS A 114 -3.55 20.52 11.42
N SER A 115 -3.27 20.37 12.72
CA SER A 115 -4.28 19.97 13.71
C SER A 115 -5.42 20.98 13.78
N VAL A 116 -6.61 20.53 14.15
CA VAL A 116 -7.75 21.43 14.40
C VAL A 116 -7.57 22.04 15.78
N PHE A 117 -6.93 23.22 15.85
CA PHE A 117 -6.56 23.89 17.11
C PHE A 117 -7.70 23.99 18.14
N LEU A 118 -8.96 24.16 17.70
CA LEU A 118 -10.13 24.24 18.59
C LEU A 118 -10.42 22.94 19.36
N VAL A 119 -9.97 21.80 18.84
CA VAL A 119 -10.22 20.45 19.39
C VAL A 119 -8.92 19.73 19.71
N GLU A 120 -7.76 20.34 19.42
CA GLU A 120 -6.45 19.74 19.66
C GLU A 120 -6.24 19.56 21.16
N GLN A 121 -6.38 18.31 21.58
CA GLN A 121 -6.07 17.88 22.94
C GLN A 121 -4.62 17.41 22.97
N GLN A 122 -4.00 17.47 24.14
CA GLN A 122 -2.63 17.00 24.35
C GLN A 122 -2.56 15.51 23.98
N SER A 123 -2.07 15.20 22.78
CA SER A 123 -1.97 13.82 22.27
C SER A 123 -0.53 13.52 21.90
N ALA A 124 -0.07 12.34 22.31
CA ALA A 124 1.34 12.03 22.24
C ALA A 124 1.85 11.90 20.79
N SER A 125 1.14 11.32 19.83
CA SER A 125 1.71 11.24 18.48
C SER A 125 0.70 10.89 17.40
N PRO A 126 0.16 11.88 16.67
CA PRO A 126 -0.62 11.59 15.46
C PRO A 126 0.22 10.82 14.43
N GLU A 127 1.55 11.02 14.39
CA GLU A 127 2.43 10.29 13.46
C GLU A 127 2.45 8.78 13.72
N LEU A 128 2.54 8.35 14.99
CA LEU A 128 2.54 6.92 15.32
C LEU A 128 1.16 6.28 15.09
N LEU A 129 0.08 7.01 15.37
CA LEU A 129 -1.27 6.53 15.09
C LEU A 129 -1.51 6.40 13.58
N ASN A 130 -1.04 7.35 12.76
CA ASN A 130 -1.08 7.22 11.31
C ASN A 130 -0.26 6.03 10.79
N LYS A 131 0.89 5.72 11.42
CA LYS A 131 1.63 4.50 11.12
C LYS A 131 0.80 3.25 11.43
N LEU A 132 0.11 3.21 12.58
CA LEU A 132 -0.76 2.10 12.95
C LEU A 132 -1.94 1.94 11.98
N VAL A 133 -2.57 3.04 11.54
CA VAL A 133 -3.60 3.04 10.47
C VAL A 133 -3.04 2.42 9.19
N THR A 134 -1.86 2.86 8.76
CA THR A 134 -1.22 2.36 7.53
C THR A 134 -0.94 0.85 7.64
N THR A 135 -0.47 0.38 8.80
CA THR A 135 -0.27 -1.06 9.06
C THR A 135 -1.57 -1.85 8.97
N HIS A 136 -2.66 -1.38 9.59
CA HIS A 136 -3.97 -2.06 9.50
C HIS A 136 -4.54 -2.08 8.08
N LEU A 137 -4.39 -0.98 7.32
CA LEU A 137 -4.79 -0.95 5.92
C LEU A 137 -3.95 -1.92 5.07
N ASN A 138 -2.64 -2.01 5.31
CA ASN A 138 -1.79 -2.99 4.64
C ASN A 138 -2.19 -4.44 4.96
N HIS A 139 -2.60 -4.71 6.21
CA HIS A 139 -3.13 -6.02 6.59
C HIS A 139 -4.45 -6.32 5.90
N SER A 140 -5.38 -5.35 5.86
CA SER A 140 -6.63 -5.51 5.13
C SER A 140 -6.37 -5.85 3.66
N TYR A 141 -5.42 -5.16 3.00
CA TYR A 141 -5.12 -5.40 1.60
C TYR A 141 -4.52 -6.80 1.38
N SER A 142 -3.69 -7.23 2.32
CA SER A 142 -3.10 -8.56 2.37
C SER A 142 -4.14 -9.67 2.60
N TYR A 143 -5.05 -9.52 3.56
CA TYR A 143 -6.12 -10.47 3.83
C TYR A 143 -7.13 -10.56 2.69
N LEU A 144 -7.43 -9.44 2.03
CA LEU A 144 -8.24 -9.45 0.82
C LEU A 144 -7.59 -10.29 -0.27
N ALA A 145 -6.27 -10.15 -0.46
CA ALA A 145 -5.53 -10.95 -1.43
C ALA A 145 -5.50 -12.44 -1.05
N MET A 146 -5.31 -12.77 0.24
CA MET A 146 -5.40 -14.15 0.73
C MET A 146 -6.79 -14.75 0.46
N ALA A 147 -7.86 -14.05 0.84
CA ALA A 147 -9.23 -14.52 0.68
C ALA A 147 -9.53 -14.90 -0.77
N TYR A 148 -9.22 -14.03 -1.73
CA TYR A 148 -9.46 -14.32 -3.15
C TYR A 148 -8.46 -15.31 -3.76
N PHE A 149 -7.34 -15.59 -3.10
CA PHE A 149 -6.49 -16.71 -3.48
C PHE A 149 -7.18 -18.05 -3.18
N PHE A 150 -7.81 -18.18 -2.00
CA PHE A 150 -8.53 -19.39 -1.60
C PHE A 150 -9.83 -19.63 -2.40
N ASP A 151 -10.38 -18.58 -3.02
CA ASP A 151 -11.54 -18.64 -3.91
C ASP A 151 -11.21 -19.12 -5.33
N ARG A 152 -9.92 -19.32 -5.66
CA ARG A 152 -9.53 -19.83 -6.98
C ARG A 152 -10.09 -21.24 -7.20
N ALA A 153 -10.45 -21.54 -8.45
CA ALA A 153 -11.00 -22.84 -8.84
C ALA A 153 -10.05 -24.03 -8.60
N ASP A 154 -8.74 -23.79 -8.56
CA ASP A 154 -7.71 -24.81 -8.31
C ASP A 154 -7.22 -24.85 -6.84
N VAL A 155 -7.81 -24.03 -5.96
CA VAL A 155 -7.59 -24.05 -4.51
C VAL A 155 -8.88 -24.49 -3.81
N GLN A 156 -9.99 -23.80 -4.06
CA GLN A 156 -11.34 -24.16 -3.64
C GLN A 156 -11.50 -24.45 -2.13
N LEU A 157 -10.98 -23.55 -1.29
CA LEU A 157 -11.10 -23.62 0.18
C LEU A 157 -12.00 -22.47 0.69
N PRO A 158 -13.34 -22.62 0.62
CA PRO A 158 -14.28 -21.54 0.91
C PRO A 158 -14.34 -21.09 2.38
N GLY A 159 -14.02 -21.97 3.33
CA GLY A 159 -13.90 -21.61 4.74
C GLY A 159 -12.72 -20.67 4.99
N PHE A 160 -11.54 -20.98 4.42
CA PHE A 160 -10.39 -20.06 4.45
C PHE A 160 -10.70 -18.73 3.76
N HIS A 161 -11.41 -18.75 2.61
CA HIS A 161 -11.88 -17.53 1.97
C HIS A 161 -12.74 -16.68 2.94
N LYS A 162 -13.77 -17.29 3.54
CA LYS A 162 -14.67 -16.61 4.48
C LYS A 162 -13.90 -16.05 5.69
N TYR A 163 -12.98 -16.84 6.24
CA TYR A 163 -12.17 -16.46 7.38
C TYR A 163 -11.30 -15.23 7.09
N PHE A 164 -10.55 -15.24 5.99
CA PHE A 164 -9.72 -14.10 5.61
C PHE A 164 -10.54 -12.87 5.18
N MET A 165 -11.75 -13.06 4.63
CA MET A 165 -12.69 -11.95 4.44
C MET A 165 -13.14 -11.33 5.77
N GLY A 166 -13.27 -12.13 6.83
CA GLY A 166 -13.50 -11.65 8.19
C GLY A 166 -12.34 -10.80 8.71
N LEU A 167 -11.11 -11.31 8.60
CA LEU A 167 -9.90 -10.58 9.02
C LEU A 167 -9.68 -9.28 8.23
N TYR A 168 -10.01 -9.28 6.92
CA TYR A 168 -10.03 -8.09 6.09
C TYR A 168 -10.94 -7.00 6.69
N LYS A 169 -12.21 -7.35 6.98
CA LYS A 169 -13.20 -6.42 7.53
C LYS A 169 -12.74 -5.88 8.89
N ASN A 170 -12.35 -6.76 9.79
CA ASN A 170 -11.87 -6.35 11.12
C ASN A 170 -10.64 -5.43 11.04
N SER A 171 -9.73 -5.67 10.08
CA SER A 171 -8.57 -4.80 9.87
C SER A 171 -8.96 -3.41 9.35
N VAL A 172 -9.98 -3.33 8.48
CA VAL A 172 -10.55 -2.04 8.04
C VAL A 172 -11.20 -1.32 9.22
N ASP A 173 -11.98 -2.02 10.04
CA ASP A 173 -12.66 -1.45 11.20
C ASP A 173 -11.63 -0.89 12.21
N LEU A 174 -10.56 -1.63 12.52
CA LEU A 174 -9.47 -1.14 13.37
C LEU A 174 -8.78 0.11 12.80
N ALA A 175 -8.59 0.19 11.48
CA ALA A 175 -8.04 1.38 10.84
C ALA A 175 -8.99 2.58 10.95
N GLN A 176 -10.29 2.35 10.74
CA GLN A 176 -11.34 3.37 10.88
C GLN A 176 -11.46 3.88 12.31
N ASP A 177 -11.38 3.00 13.30
CA ASP A 177 -11.43 3.37 14.71
C ASP A 177 -10.27 4.30 15.11
N ILE A 178 -9.05 3.99 14.68
CA ILE A 178 -7.90 4.89 14.93
C ILE A 178 -8.04 6.22 14.18
N MET A 179 -8.51 6.21 12.92
CA MET A 179 -8.75 7.46 12.18
C MET A 179 -9.80 8.34 12.86
N ALA A 180 -10.91 7.74 13.31
CA ALA A 180 -11.94 8.41 14.07
C ALA A 180 -11.38 8.97 15.39
N TYR A 181 -10.53 8.19 16.07
CA TYR A 181 -9.86 8.61 17.30
C TYR A 181 -8.92 9.81 17.07
N ILE A 182 -8.10 9.78 16.01
CA ILE A 182 -7.22 10.89 15.63
C ILE A 182 -8.05 12.17 15.45
N ASN A 183 -9.14 12.10 14.69
CA ASN A 183 -10.04 13.23 14.46
C ASN A 183 -10.70 13.72 15.75
N LYS A 184 -11.14 12.79 16.62
CA LYS A 184 -11.75 13.11 17.93
C LYS A 184 -10.79 13.90 18.84
N ARG A 185 -9.49 13.66 18.74
CA ARG A 185 -8.44 14.35 19.51
C ARG A 185 -7.88 15.60 18.80
N GLY A 186 -8.42 15.94 17.63
CA GLY A 186 -8.02 17.11 16.83
C GLY A 186 -6.72 16.93 16.02
N GLY A 187 -6.23 15.70 15.89
CA GLY A 187 -5.05 15.36 15.10
C GLY A 187 -5.30 15.40 13.58
N TYR A 188 -4.29 15.03 12.80
CA TYR A 188 -4.38 14.94 11.34
C TYR A 188 -4.18 13.49 10.87
N ILE A 189 -4.88 13.11 9.80
CA ILE A 189 -4.73 11.81 9.15
C ILE A 189 -3.79 11.96 7.96
N ASP A 190 -2.86 11.02 7.83
CA ASP A 190 -1.86 10.92 6.76
C ASP A 190 -1.85 9.49 6.21
N LEU A 191 -2.55 9.27 5.10
CA LEU A 191 -2.62 7.97 4.43
C LEU A 191 -1.50 7.84 3.40
N GLN A 192 -0.67 6.80 3.57
CA GLN A 192 0.48 6.54 2.70
C GLN A 192 0.14 5.52 1.61
N GLU A 193 0.99 5.46 0.59
CA GLU A 193 0.94 4.39 -0.42
C GLU A 193 1.09 3.03 0.27
N LEU A 194 0.18 2.10 -0.06
CA LEU A 194 0.25 0.74 0.44
C LEU A 194 1.15 -0.09 -0.47
N PRO A 195 2.16 -0.78 0.08
CA PRO A 195 3.01 -1.65 -0.73
C PRO A 195 2.17 -2.80 -1.30
N ARG A 196 2.55 -3.27 -2.50
CA ARG A 196 2.01 -4.51 -3.04
C ARG A 196 2.26 -5.65 -2.03
N PRO A 197 1.24 -6.44 -1.66
CA PRO A 197 1.43 -7.63 -0.85
C PRO A 197 2.39 -8.60 -1.55
N ARG A 198 3.50 -8.97 -0.91
CA ARG A 198 4.42 -10.04 -1.40
C ARG A 198 3.92 -11.45 -1.07
N LEU A 199 2.60 -11.55 -0.89
CA LEU A 199 1.89 -12.70 -0.37
C LEU A 199 1.46 -13.65 -1.47
N ALA A 200 1.13 -13.13 -2.64
CA ALA A 200 0.72 -13.95 -3.77
C ALA A 200 1.80 -14.97 -4.14
N GLU A 201 3.06 -14.57 -4.12
CA GLU A 201 4.20 -15.45 -4.41
C GLU A 201 4.36 -16.52 -3.32
N LYS A 202 4.22 -16.16 -2.04
CA LYS A 202 4.28 -17.12 -0.92
C LYS A 202 3.14 -18.15 -0.98
N LEU A 203 1.91 -17.71 -1.24
CA LEU A 203 0.75 -18.60 -1.34
C LEU A 203 0.84 -19.52 -2.55
N HIS A 204 1.41 -19.06 -3.67
CA HIS A 204 1.65 -19.92 -4.83
C HIS A 204 2.61 -21.06 -4.51
N VAL A 205 3.74 -20.75 -3.84
CA VAL A 205 4.69 -21.77 -3.40
C VAL A 205 4.02 -22.74 -2.42
N GLY A 206 3.26 -22.23 -1.45
CA GLY A 206 2.51 -23.07 -0.52
C GLY A 206 1.47 -23.97 -1.21
N HIS A 207 0.82 -23.48 -2.26
CA HIS A 207 -0.14 -24.26 -3.06
C HIS A 207 0.54 -25.36 -3.88
N GLU A 208 1.68 -25.06 -4.52
CA GLU A 208 2.48 -26.06 -5.24
C GLU A 208 3.03 -27.16 -4.30
N GLU A 209 3.27 -26.81 -3.04
CA GLU A 209 3.72 -27.74 -1.99
C GLU A 209 2.56 -28.43 -1.24
N GLY A 210 1.30 -28.16 -1.59
CA GLY A 210 0.13 -28.77 -0.96
C GLY A 210 -0.11 -28.32 0.50
N ARG A 211 0.35 -27.13 0.89
CA ARG A 211 0.30 -26.58 2.26
C ARG A 211 -0.09 -25.11 2.35
N VAL A 212 -0.97 -24.67 1.45
CA VAL A 212 -1.35 -23.27 1.27
C VAL A 212 -1.99 -22.66 2.54
N GLY A 213 -2.84 -23.41 3.22
CA GLY A 213 -3.53 -23.02 4.45
C GLY A 213 -2.55 -22.77 5.59
N LEU A 214 -1.56 -23.65 5.78
CA LEU A 214 -0.51 -23.44 6.78
C LEU A 214 0.30 -22.17 6.48
N VAL A 215 0.76 -22.00 5.24
CA VAL A 215 1.51 -20.81 4.83
C VAL A 215 0.70 -19.52 5.05
N ALA A 216 -0.60 -19.55 4.74
CA ALA A 216 -1.48 -18.40 4.96
C ALA A 216 -1.67 -18.09 6.45
N MET A 217 -1.96 -19.10 7.27
CA MET A 217 -2.17 -18.94 8.71
C MET A 217 -0.90 -18.46 9.43
N GLU A 218 0.27 -19.03 9.11
CA GLU A 218 1.55 -18.57 9.65
C GLU A 218 1.85 -17.11 9.26
N THR A 219 1.58 -16.75 8.00
CA THR A 219 1.79 -15.37 7.56
C THR A 219 0.82 -14.41 8.27
N ALA A 220 -0.42 -14.83 8.51
CA ALA A 220 -1.39 -14.05 9.27
C ALA A 220 -0.97 -13.86 10.74
N VAL A 221 -0.38 -14.89 11.37
CA VAL A 221 0.20 -14.78 12.73
C VAL A 221 1.30 -13.72 12.76
N ASP A 222 2.21 -13.74 11.79
CA ASP A 222 3.31 -12.78 11.72
C ASP A 222 2.80 -11.34 11.55
N MET A 223 1.81 -11.13 10.69
CA MET A 223 1.15 -9.84 10.50
C MET A 223 0.50 -9.35 11.81
N GLU A 224 -0.31 -10.18 12.46
CA GLU A 224 -0.98 -9.76 13.70
C GLU A 224 0.02 -9.45 14.83
N LYS A 225 1.10 -10.23 14.94
CA LYS A 225 2.21 -9.93 15.87
C LYS A 225 2.91 -8.61 15.54
N GLU A 226 3.16 -8.31 14.27
CA GLU A 226 3.78 -7.04 13.84
C GLU A 226 2.95 -5.84 14.32
N SER A 227 1.66 -5.85 14.03
CA SER A 227 0.76 -4.75 14.43
C SER A 227 0.50 -4.70 15.94
N GLN A 228 0.49 -5.84 16.63
CA GLN A 228 0.43 -5.89 18.11
C GLN A 228 1.68 -5.24 18.72
N GLN A 229 2.87 -5.59 18.23
CA GLN A 229 4.12 -5.00 18.70
C GLN A 229 4.14 -3.49 18.44
N LEU A 230 3.64 -3.04 17.29
CA LEU A 230 3.52 -1.61 17.01
C LEU A 230 2.59 -0.90 18.01
N ALA A 231 1.46 -1.51 18.39
CA ALA A 231 0.56 -0.95 19.39
C ALA A 231 1.22 -0.87 20.78
N LEU A 232 1.94 -1.91 21.20
CA LEU A 232 2.72 -1.93 22.45
C LEU A 232 3.81 -0.86 22.46
N ASP A 233 4.54 -0.71 21.35
CA ASP A 233 5.56 0.33 21.18
C ASP A 233 4.95 1.74 21.28
N ILE A 234 3.71 1.92 20.84
CA ILE A 234 2.98 3.19 20.98
C ILE A 234 2.66 3.43 22.45
N ILE A 235 2.09 2.45 23.15
CA ILE A 235 1.75 2.54 24.58
C ILE A 235 3.00 2.90 25.40
N ASP A 236 4.08 2.14 25.25
CA ASP A 236 5.35 2.37 25.95
C ASP A 236 5.90 3.80 25.74
N ARG A 237 5.83 4.30 24.50
CA ARG A 237 6.26 5.67 24.16
C ARG A 237 5.34 6.74 24.71
N VAL A 238 4.06 6.45 24.89
CA VAL A 238 3.08 7.38 25.49
C VAL A 238 3.34 7.49 26.98
N GLU A 239 3.56 6.37 27.66
CA GLU A 239 3.77 6.31 29.11
C GLU A 239 5.10 6.93 29.56
N LYS A 240 6.16 6.79 28.74
CA LYS A 240 7.50 7.36 29.02
C LYS A 240 7.60 8.88 28.83
N ARG A 241 6.56 9.54 28.32
CA ARG A 241 6.58 10.99 28.10
C ARG A 241 6.37 11.76 29.38
N THR A 242 6.86 13.01 29.39
CA THR A 242 6.59 13.98 30.46
C THR A 242 5.09 14.26 30.63
N VAL A 243 4.33 14.16 29.53
CA VAL A 243 2.87 14.24 29.54
C VAL A 243 2.33 12.90 29.05
N GLN A 244 1.70 12.18 29.97
CA GLN A 244 1.05 10.89 29.70
C GLN A 244 -0.33 11.10 29.07
N ASP A 245 -0.79 10.13 28.27
CA ASP A 245 -2.13 10.12 27.66
C ASP A 245 -2.87 8.83 28.04
N PRO A 246 -3.42 8.76 29.28
CA PRO A 246 -4.08 7.54 29.78
C PRO A 246 -5.30 7.15 28.95
N HIS A 247 -5.98 8.12 28.33
CA HIS A 247 -7.12 7.83 27.46
C HIS A 247 -6.67 7.10 26.17
N LEU A 248 -5.54 7.50 25.59
CA LEU A 248 -4.98 6.79 24.43
C LEU A 248 -4.54 5.37 24.81
N VAL A 249 -3.87 5.21 25.95
CA VAL A 249 -3.47 3.89 26.45
C VAL A 249 -4.69 2.98 26.60
N HIS A 250 -5.71 3.42 27.34
CA HIS A 250 -6.95 2.66 27.52
C HIS A 250 -7.63 2.33 26.17
N THR A 251 -7.64 3.26 25.23
CA THR A 251 -8.24 3.03 23.90
C THR A 251 -7.51 1.91 23.14
N LEU A 252 -6.17 1.92 23.17
CA LEU A 252 -5.38 0.88 22.50
C LEU A 252 -5.48 -0.47 23.20
N GLU A 253 -5.46 -0.49 24.53
CA GLU A 253 -5.62 -1.72 25.31
C GLU A 253 -6.99 -2.36 25.07
N HIS A 254 -8.06 -1.61 25.26
CA HIS A 254 -9.41 -2.16 25.18
C HIS A 254 -9.86 -2.47 23.75
N ASN A 255 -9.68 -1.54 22.82
CA ASN A 255 -10.25 -1.70 21.48
C ASN A 255 -9.34 -2.50 20.53
N HIS A 256 -8.02 -2.48 20.75
CA HIS A 256 -7.06 -3.12 19.84
C HIS A 256 -6.44 -4.37 20.44
N MET A 257 -5.94 -4.32 21.68
CA MET A 257 -5.18 -5.43 22.25
C MET A 257 -6.05 -6.66 22.55
N ASP A 258 -7.27 -6.46 23.06
CA ASP A 258 -8.20 -7.56 23.33
C ASP A 258 -8.52 -8.37 22.06
N TYR A 259 -8.82 -7.68 20.96
CA TYR A 259 -9.02 -8.31 19.65
C TYR A 259 -7.76 -9.06 19.18
N LYS A 260 -6.59 -8.41 19.27
CA LYS A 260 -5.33 -8.99 18.78
C LYS A 260 -4.93 -10.25 19.51
N ILE A 261 -5.05 -10.27 20.84
CA ILE A 261 -4.72 -11.46 21.64
C ILE A 261 -5.61 -12.63 21.23
N LYS A 262 -6.91 -12.38 21.06
CA LYS A 262 -7.87 -13.40 20.62
C LYS A 262 -7.52 -13.97 19.24
N VAL A 263 -7.29 -13.11 18.26
CA VAL A 263 -7.02 -13.54 16.87
C VAL A 263 -5.66 -14.23 16.75
N ILE A 264 -4.63 -13.76 17.44
CA ILE A 264 -3.32 -14.44 17.44
C ILE A 264 -3.45 -15.84 18.03
N LYS A 265 -4.19 -16.01 19.13
CA LYS A 265 -4.43 -17.32 19.73
C LYS A 265 -5.15 -18.25 18.76
N GLU A 266 -6.23 -17.77 18.15
CA GLU A 266 -7.04 -18.52 17.19
C GLU A 266 -6.20 -18.95 15.96
N LEU A 267 -5.44 -18.04 15.36
CA LEU A 267 -4.55 -18.35 14.25
C LEU A 267 -3.49 -19.40 14.63
N VAL A 268 -2.89 -19.30 15.81
CA VAL A 268 -1.88 -20.26 16.29
C VAL A 268 -2.49 -21.64 16.57
N ASP A 269 -3.76 -21.70 17.00
CA ASP A 269 -4.48 -22.97 17.16
C ASP A 269 -4.64 -23.67 15.81
N TYR A 270 -5.04 -22.94 14.76
CA TYR A 270 -5.11 -23.48 13.40
C TYR A 270 -3.73 -23.91 12.86
N VAL A 271 -2.68 -23.11 13.08
CA VAL A 271 -1.30 -23.49 12.72
C VAL A 271 -0.89 -24.79 13.40
N SER A 272 -1.22 -24.95 14.68
CA SER A 272 -0.87 -26.14 15.46
C SER A 272 -1.62 -27.37 14.94
N HIS A 273 -2.91 -27.23 14.59
CA HIS A 273 -3.69 -28.31 13.97
C HIS A 273 -3.14 -28.71 12.60
N LEU A 274 -2.85 -27.74 11.71
CA LEU A 274 -2.29 -28.01 10.39
C LEU A 274 -0.93 -28.72 10.46
N ARG A 275 -0.05 -28.30 11.37
CA ARG A 275 1.26 -28.95 11.59
C ARG A 275 1.14 -30.36 12.14
N ALA A 276 0.08 -30.68 12.88
CA ALA A 276 -0.13 -32.04 13.37
C ALA A 276 -0.36 -33.02 12.21
N PHE A 277 -1.09 -32.60 11.16
CA PHE A 277 -1.28 -33.42 9.95
C PHE A 277 -0.02 -33.54 9.08
N GLU A 278 0.92 -32.59 9.16
CA GLU A 278 2.23 -32.69 8.47
C GLU A 278 3.11 -33.78 9.12
N GLN A 279 3.03 -33.94 10.44
CA GLN A 279 3.91 -34.83 11.23
C GLN A 279 3.47 -36.30 11.21
N THR A 280 2.20 -36.60 10.93
CA THR A 280 1.69 -37.98 10.92
C THR A 280 2.19 -38.80 9.73
N GLY A 281 2.80 -38.19 8.72
CA GLY A 281 3.59 -38.87 7.68
C GLY A 281 2.80 -39.78 6.74
N GLN A 282 1.47 -39.75 6.78
CA GLN A 282 0.58 -40.64 6.01
C GLN A 282 -0.06 -39.97 4.78
N GLY A 283 0.30 -38.72 4.45
CA GLY A 283 -0.30 -37.99 3.33
C GLY A 283 -1.65 -37.35 3.65
N ASP A 284 -1.98 -37.21 4.94
CA ASP A 284 -3.28 -36.70 5.41
C ASP A 284 -3.36 -35.16 5.49
N TYR A 285 -2.31 -34.43 5.08
CA TYR A 285 -2.31 -32.97 5.22
C TYR A 285 -3.45 -32.32 4.41
N GLU A 286 -3.62 -32.69 3.14
CA GLU A 286 -4.65 -32.10 2.28
C GLU A 286 -6.06 -32.38 2.83
N LEU A 287 -6.28 -33.56 3.40
CA LEU A 287 -7.53 -33.91 4.07
C LEU A 287 -7.72 -33.11 5.35
N GLY A 288 -6.66 -32.95 6.16
CA GLY A 288 -6.69 -32.13 7.38
C GLY A 288 -6.91 -30.65 7.09
N GLU A 289 -6.35 -30.13 6.00
CA GLU A 289 -6.59 -28.77 5.52
C GLU A 289 -8.05 -28.60 5.09
N TYR A 290 -8.61 -29.57 4.36
CA TYR A 290 -10.02 -29.57 4.00
C TYR A 290 -10.95 -29.66 5.22
N ASP A 291 -10.61 -30.47 6.22
CA ASP A 291 -11.37 -30.57 7.47
C ASP A 291 -11.34 -29.25 8.25
N ILE A 292 -10.18 -28.58 8.28
CA ILE A 292 -10.06 -27.24 8.87
C ILE A 292 -10.87 -26.22 8.07
N ASP A 293 -10.84 -26.28 6.73
CA ASP A 293 -11.66 -25.41 5.90
C ASP A 293 -13.14 -25.52 6.25
N ASN A 294 -13.66 -26.73 6.39
CA ASN A 294 -15.05 -26.95 6.81
C ASN A 294 -15.35 -26.36 8.19
N SER A 295 -14.38 -26.34 9.11
CA SER A 295 -14.53 -25.71 10.42
C SER A 295 -14.54 -24.18 10.40
N LEU A 296 -14.05 -23.57 9.32
CA LEU A 296 -13.97 -22.11 9.12
C LEU A 296 -15.21 -21.53 8.42
N GLN A 297 -16.19 -22.37 8.03
CA GLN A 297 -17.37 -22.00 7.24
C GLN A 297 -18.48 -21.24 7.99
#